data_AF-A0A855X5D3-F1
#
_entry.id   AF-A0A855X5D3-F1
#
_cell.length_a   1.000
_cell.length_b   1.000
_cell.length_c   1.000
_cell.angle_alpha   90.00
_cell.angle_beta   90.00
_cell.angle_gamma   90.00
#
_symmetry.space_group_name_H-M   'P 1'
#
loop_
_entity.id
_entity.type
_entity.pdbx_description
1 polymer ?
#
loop_
_entity_poly.entity_id
_entity_poly.type
_entity_poly.pdbx_seq_one_letter_code
_entity_poly.pdbx_strand_id
1 'polypeptide(L)'
;MTKFTIFLLAAAILIFAIAVSHDATAATDSTKVDIGKLKHQTLCPVMNKPIDSAAYTDIQGQRVYHCCPGCAKALQANPDKYFEQAARDGILFENIQKTCPVSGKPIDKKYQTYYKGRLVYFSSADCLSKFNASPNIYLKKLDEATASKAKE
;
A
#
# COMPACT_ATOMS: atom_id res chain seq x y z
N MET A 1 -28.84 70.42 -7.79
CA MET A 1 -29.65 70.78 -8.97
C MET A 1 -29.10 70.03 -10.17
N THR A 2 -29.97 69.26 -10.85
CA THR A 2 -29.86 68.81 -12.26
C THR A 2 -28.64 67.99 -12.69
N LYS A 3 -28.72 66.91 -13.47
CA LYS A 3 -29.80 66.18 -14.13
C LYS A 3 -29.16 64.89 -14.70
N PHE A 4 -29.95 63.83 -14.69
CA PHE A 4 -29.96 62.70 -15.60
C PHE A 4 -29.27 62.86 -16.97
N THR A 5 -28.43 61.87 -17.32
CA THR A 5 -28.26 61.28 -18.66
C THR A 5 -27.53 59.94 -18.47
N ILE A 6 -28.20 58.81 -18.23
CA ILE A 6 -28.66 57.83 -19.24
C ILE A 6 -27.80 57.87 -20.52
N PHE A 7 -26.83 56.96 -20.61
CA PHE A 7 -26.43 56.34 -21.87
C PHE A 7 -26.38 54.83 -21.68
N LEU A 8 -27.44 54.20 -22.16
CA LEU A 8 -27.49 52.80 -22.55
C LEU A 8 -26.33 52.52 -23.52
N LEU A 9 -25.41 51.64 -23.13
CA LEU A 9 -24.79 50.74 -24.08
C LEU A 9 -24.65 49.37 -23.42
N ALA A 10 -25.59 48.51 -23.79
CA ALA A 10 -25.48 47.08 -23.58
C ALA A 10 -24.24 46.57 -24.32
N ALA A 11 -23.27 46.07 -23.57
CA ALA A 11 -22.28 45.14 -24.08
C ALA A 11 -22.30 43.93 -23.16
N ALA A 12 -23.02 42.90 -23.61
CA ALA A 12 -23.05 41.58 -23.03
C ALA A 12 -21.62 41.02 -23.00
N ILE A 13 -20.97 41.08 -21.84
CA ILE A 13 -19.73 40.34 -21.60
C ILE A 13 -20.16 38.94 -21.19
N LEU A 14 -20.03 38.07 -22.18
CA LEU A 14 -20.27 36.64 -22.13
C LEU A 14 -19.54 36.00 -20.94
N ILE A 15 -20.30 35.18 -20.24
CA ILE A 15 -19.91 34.30 -19.14
C ILE A 15 -18.70 33.44 -19.53
N PHE A 16 -17.66 33.46 -18.70
CA PHE A 16 -16.79 32.29 -18.54
C PHE A 16 -16.39 32.16 -17.06
N ALA A 17 -17.35 31.73 -16.25
CA ALA A 17 -17.07 31.19 -14.93
C ALA A 17 -16.31 29.87 -15.14
N ILE A 18 -14.98 29.92 -15.05
CA ILE A 18 -14.15 28.72 -15.01
C ILE A 18 -14.37 28.09 -13.63
N ALA A 19 -15.42 27.29 -13.51
CA ALA A 19 -15.50 26.30 -12.45
C ALA A 19 -14.35 25.30 -12.71
N VAL A 20 -13.24 25.47 -11.98
CA VAL A 20 -12.23 24.42 -11.87
C VAL A 20 -12.86 23.30 -11.05
N SER A 21 -13.58 22.43 -11.75
CA SER A 21 -13.86 21.09 -11.27
C SER A 21 -12.52 20.38 -11.17
N HIS A 22 -12.01 20.26 -9.95
CA HIS A 22 -10.99 19.27 -9.63
C HIS A 22 -11.65 17.90 -9.68
N ASP A 23 -11.82 17.36 -10.88
CA ASP A 23 -12.22 15.96 -11.05
C ASP A 23 -10.97 15.08 -11.01
N ALA A 24 -10.89 14.35 -9.89
CA ALA A 24 -10.52 12.95 -9.79
C ALA A 24 -9.19 12.45 -10.38
N THR A 25 -8.35 11.92 -9.49
CA THR A 25 -7.72 10.60 -9.62
C THR A 25 -7.22 10.19 -8.22
N ALA A 26 -7.48 9.03 -7.65
CA ALA A 26 -8.38 7.94 -7.95
C ALA A 26 -8.66 7.28 -6.59
N ALA A 27 -9.87 7.43 -6.04
CA ALA A 27 -10.34 6.47 -5.06
C ALA A 27 -10.80 5.26 -5.89
N THR A 28 -9.86 4.38 -6.23
CA THR A 28 -10.21 3.04 -6.69
C THR A 28 -11.05 2.42 -5.59
N ASP A 29 -12.31 2.27 -5.95
CA ASP A 29 -13.27 1.28 -5.50
C ASP A 29 -12.62 0.15 -4.68
N SER A 30 -13.25 -0.16 -3.56
CA SER A 30 -12.85 -1.22 -2.62
C SER A 30 -13.14 -2.61 -3.21
N THR A 31 -12.73 -2.85 -4.46
CA THR A 31 -12.71 -4.17 -5.07
C THR A 31 -11.77 -5.05 -4.26
N LYS A 32 -12.39 -5.95 -3.50
CA LYS A 32 -11.76 -7.06 -2.80
C LYS A 32 -10.75 -7.73 -3.75
N VAL A 33 -9.46 -7.59 -3.47
CA VAL A 33 -8.40 -8.12 -4.33
C VAL A 33 -8.47 -9.65 -4.32
N ASP A 34 -8.53 -10.25 -5.51
CA ASP A 34 -8.43 -11.70 -5.67
C ASP A 34 -6.96 -12.12 -5.58
N ILE A 35 -6.55 -12.55 -4.38
CA ILE A 35 -5.17 -12.96 -4.08
C ILE A 35 -4.73 -14.13 -4.95
N GLY A 36 -5.66 -14.99 -5.40
CA GLY A 36 -5.35 -16.13 -6.26
C GLY A 36 -4.89 -15.73 -7.67
N LYS A 37 -5.12 -14.47 -8.07
CA LYS A 37 -4.69 -13.94 -9.37
C LYS A 37 -3.37 -13.17 -9.32
N LEU A 38 -2.81 -12.95 -8.13
CA LEU A 38 -1.54 -12.24 -7.99
C LEU A 38 -0.37 -13.15 -8.38
N LYS A 39 0.65 -12.57 -8.99
CA LYS A 39 1.84 -13.27 -9.45
C LYS A 39 2.90 -13.25 -8.35
N HIS A 40 3.71 -14.32 -8.29
CA HIS A 40 4.92 -14.28 -7.49
C HIS A 40 5.92 -13.28 -8.05
N GLN A 41 6.73 -12.72 -7.16
CA GLN A 41 7.79 -11.82 -7.51
C GLN A 41 8.85 -12.51 -8.39
N THR A 42 9.19 -11.90 -9.52
CA THR A 42 10.29 -12.34 -10.41
C THR A 42 11.33 -11.25 -10.65
N LEU A 43 11.00 -9.98 -10.32
CA LEU A 43 11.88 -8.83 -10.49
C LEU A 43 12.12 -8.12 -9.15
N CYS A 44 13.31 -7.55 -9.02
CA CYS A 44 13.71 -6.69 -7.91
C CYS A 44 12.87 -5.41 -7.94
N PRO A 45 12.16 -5.04 -6.86
CA PRO A 45 11.24 -3.90 -6.87
C PRO A 45 11.95 -2.55 -6.87
N VAL A 46 13.28 -2.54 -6.65
CA VAL A 46 14.10 -1.32 -6.67
C VAL A 46 14.72 -1.10 -8.04
N MET A 47 15.30 -2.16 -8.62
CA MET A 47 16.13 -2.08 -9.84
C MET A 47 15.49 -2.69 -11.08
N ASN A 48 14.33 -3.35 -10.94
CA ASN A 48 13.62 -4.05 -12.01
C ASN A 48 14.46 -5.11 -12.76
N LYS A 49 15.45 -5.69 -12.08
CA LYS A 49 16.29 -6.79 -12.59
C LYS A 49 15.80 -8.14 -12.05
N PRO A 50 16.13 -9.27 -12.70
CA PRO A 50 15.81 -10.61 -12.18
C PRO A 50 16.28 -10.77 -10.72
N ILE A 51 15.44 -11.41 -9.90
CA ILE A 51 15.76 -11.67 -8.49
C ILE A 51 16.85 -12.73 -8.34
N ASP A 52 17.59 -12.63 -7.24
CA ASP A 52 18.41 -13.71 -6.69
C ASP A 52 17.69 -14.24 -5.44
N SER A 53 17.43 -15.55 -5.39
CA SER A 53 16.73 -16.18 -4.26
C SER A 53 17.54 -16.15 -2.95
N ALA A 54 18.86 -15.98 -3.03
CA ALA A 54 19.73 -15.80 -1.87
C ALA A 54 19.68 -14.37 -1.32
N ALA A 55 19.19 -13.41 -2.11
CA ALA A 55 19.17 -12.00 -1.76
C ALA A 55 17.73 -11.57 -1.46
N TYR A 56 17.40 -11.44 -0.17
CA TYR A 56 16.08 -11.00 0.26
C TYR A 56 16.13 -10.11 1.50
N THR A 57 15.02 -9.41 1.75
CA THR A 57 14.80 -8.66 2.98
C THR A 57 13.40 -8.99 3.47
N ASP A 58 13.34 -9.47 4.70
CA ASP A 58 12.09 -9.77 5.38
C ASP A 58 11.57 -8.47 6.03
N ILE A 59 10.39 -8.04 5.60
CA ILE A 59 9.74 -6.79 6.01
C ILE A 59 8.26 -7.06 6.24
N GLN A 60 7.77 -6.75 7.44
CA GLN A 60 6.37 -6.83 7.81
C GLN A 60 5.75 -8.20 7.51
N GLY A 61 6.49 -9.25 7.88
CA GLY A 61 6.07 -10.65 7.70
C GLY A 61 6.06 -11.11 6.25
N GLN A 62 6.71 -10.39 5.34
CA GLN A 62 6.85 -10.76 3.94
C GLN A 62 8.30 -10.73 3.51
N ARG A 63 8.68 -11.69 2.66
CA ARG A 63 9.99 -11.77 2.06
C ARG A 63 9.98 -11.06 0.72
N VAL A 64 10.81 -10.02 0.62
CA VAL A 64 11.02 -9.25 -0.60
C VAL A 64 12.37 -9.63 -1.19
N TYR A 65 12.35 -10.35 -2.30
CA TYR A 65 13.57 -10.73 -3.01
C TYR A 65 14.16 -9.51 -3.75
N HIS A 66 15.47 -9.51 -3.94
CA HIS A 66 16.17 -8.48 -4.70
C HIS A 66 17.21 -9.13 -5.62
N CYS A 67 17.72 -8.35 -6.56
CA CYS A 67 18.72 -8.84 -7.53
C CYS A 67 20.14 -8.88 -6.94
N CYS A 68 20.36 -8.16 -5.83
CA CYS A 68 21.60 -8.11 -5.08
C CYS A 68 21.39 -7.46 -3.70
N PRO A 69 22.27 -7.67 -2.71
CA PRO A 69 22.10 -7.18 -1.34
C PRO A 69 22.05 -5.64 -1.17
N GLY A 70 22.44 -4.87 -2.17
CA GLY A 70 22.65 -3.42 -2.07
C GLY A 70 21.39 -2.61 -1.76
N CYS A 71 20.19 -3.15 -2.00
CA CYS A 71 18.93 -2.42 -1.84
C CYS A 71 18.20 -2.66 -0.50
N ALA A 72 18.72 -3.54 0.37
CA ALA A 72 18.03 -3.93 1.61
C ALA A 72 17.64 -2.72 2.49
N LYS A 73 18.58 -1.78 2.70
CA LYS A 73 18.31 -0.56 3.50
C LYS A 73 17.25 0.34 2.88
N ALA A 74 17.27 0.49 1.55
CA ALA A 74 16.29 1.31 0.84
C ALA A 74 14.88 0.73 0.94
N LEU A 75 14.76 -0.61 0.87
CA LEU A 75 13.49 -1.33 1.07
C LEU A 75 12.95 -1.12 2.49
N GLN A 76 13.78 -1.29 3.51
CA GLN A 76 13.39 -1.12 4.91
C GLN A 76 13.02 0.33 5.25
N ALA A 77 13.67 1.31 4.62
CA ALA A 77 13.39 2.71 4.88
C ALA A 77 12.02 3.16 4.31
N ASN A 78 11.57 2.56 3.20
CA ASN A 78 10.35 2.96 2.52
C ASN A 78 9.53 1.75 2.04
N PRO A 79 9.09 0.84 2.92
CA PRO A 79 8.41 -0.37 2.51
C PRO A 79 7.12 -0.08 1.74
N ASP A 80 6.32 0.87 2.22
CA ASP A 80 5.04 1.25 1.62
C ASP A 80 5.16 1.54 0.12
N LYS A 81 6.21 2.25 -0.29
CA LYS A 81 6.48 2.55 -1.70
C LYS A 81 6.54 1.29 -2.55
N TYR A 82 7.26 0.27 -2.09
CA TYR A 82 7.50 -0.94 -2.86
C TYR A 82 6.33 -1.92 -2.79
N PHE A 83 5.65 -2.04 -1.64
CA PHE A 83 4.45 -2.85 -1.53
C PHE A 83 3.29 -2.29 -2.36
N GLU A 84 3.10 -0.97 -2.36
CA GLU A 84 2.05 -0.33 -3.18
C GLU A 84 2.37 -0.44 -4.67
N GLN A 85 3.64 -0.34 -5.07
CA GLN A 85 4.04 -0.60 -6.46
C GLN A 85 3.78 -2.05 -6.86
N ALA A 86 4.21 -3.02 -6.04
CA ALA A 86 3.93 -4.44 -6.29
C ALA A 86 2.42 -4.71 -6.42
N ALA A 87 1.60 -4.08 -5.57
CA ALA A 87 0.14 -4.18 -5.66
C ALA A 87 -0.40 -3.69 -7.01
N ARG A 88 0.08 -2.55 -7.50
CA ARG A 88 -0.29 -2.02 -8.83
C ARG A 88 0.13 -2.96 -9.95
N ASP A 89 1.27 -3.61 -9.80
CA ASP A 89 1.80 -4.54 -10.80
C ASP A 89 1.19 -5.96 -10.70
N GLY A 90 0.28 -6.19 -9.75
CA GLY A 90 -0.32 -7.50 -9.51
C GLY A 90 0.68 -8.52 -8.95
N ILE A 91 1.71 -8.06 -8.26
CA ILE A 91 2.77 -8.87 -7.66
C ILE A 91 2.48 -9.04 -6.16
N LEU A 92 2.58 -10.27 -5.69
CA LEU A 92 2.51 -10.65 -4.28
C LEU A 92 3.89 -11.07 -3.80
N PHE A 93 4.39 -10.41 -2.76
CA PHE A 93 5.58 -10.85 -2.06
C PHE A 93 5.26 -12.06 -1.18
N GLU A 94 6.26 -12.91 -0.98
CA GLU A 94 6.08 -14.16 -0.26
C GLU A 94 5.73 -13.88 1.20
N ASN A 95 4.62 -14.43 1.68
CA ASN A 95 4.26 -14.32 3.09
C ASN A 95 5.03 -15.36 3.93
N ILE A 96 5.73 -14.89 4.96
CA ILE A 96 6.54 -15.71 5.86
C ILE A 96 6.00 -15.72 7.30
N GLN A 97 4.82 -15.14 7.54
CA GLN A 97 4.23 -15.04 8.88
C GLN A 97 4.05 -16.41 9.52
N LYS A 98 4.36 -16.48 10.81
CA LYS A 98 4.09 -17.65 11.66
C LYS A 98 3.12 -17.32 12.79
N THR A 99 3.12 -16.07 13.24
CA THR A 99 2.32 -15.58 14.35
C THR A 99 1.50 -14.36 13.94
N CYS A 100 0.35 -14.21 14.59
CA CYS A 100 -0.58 -13.11 14.42
C CYS A 100 0.05 -11.82 14.98
N PRO A 101 0.09 -10.71 14.23
CA PRO A 101 0.72 -9.47 14.70
C PRO A 101 -0.04 -8.78 15.84
N VAL A 102 -1.30 -9.15 16.04
CA VAL A 102 -2.15 -8.59 17.09
C VAL A 102 -2.00 -9.35 18.40
N SER A 103 -1.99 -10.69 18.34
CA SER A 103 -2.10 -11.56 19.52
C SER A 103 -0.83 -12.36 19.83
N GLY A 104 0.11 -12.49 18.88
CA GLY A 104 1.28 -13.38 18.97
C GLY A 104 0.97 -14.87 18.81
N LYS A 105 -0.31 -15.27 18.74
CA LYS A 105 -0.74 -16.67 18.55
C LYS A 105 -0.46 -17.16 17.12
N PRO A 106 -0.44 -18.49 16.86
CA PRO A 106 -0.34 -19.02 15.50
C PRO A 106 -1.41 -18.43 14.56
N ILE A 107 -1.03 -18.18 13.31
CA ILE A 107 -1.94 -17.67 12.28
C ILE A 107 -2.92 -18.75 11.78
N ASP A 108 -4.09 -18.31 11.32
CA ASP A 108 -5.06 -19.13 10.59
C ASP A 108 -5.35 -18.44 9.25
N LYS A 109 -5.15 -19.16 8.13
CA LYS A 109 -5.32 -18.64 6.77
C LYS A 109 -6.75 -18.17 6.47
N LYS A 110 -7.72 -18.58 7.28
CA LYS A 110 -9.12 -18.10 7.20
C LYS A 110 -9.24 -16.60 7.50
N TYR A 111 -8.43 -16.07 8.41
CA TYR A 111 -8.48 -14.67 8.79
C TYR A 111 -7.32 -13.94 8.14
N GLN A 112 -7.59 -13.26 7.04
CA GLN A 112 -6.58 -12.53 6.28
C GLN A 112 -7.12 -11.22 5.73
N THR A 113 -6.22 -10.30 5.44
CA THR A 113 -6.52 -9.08 4.67
C THR A 113 -5.40 -8.79 3.69
N TYR A 114 -5.75 -8.14 2.59
CA TYR A 114 -4.79 -7.58 1.66
C TYR A 114 -4.78 -6.07 1.80
N TYR A 115 -3.75 -5.55 2.47
CA TYR A 115 -3.66 -4.15 2.86
C TYR A 115 -2.43 -3.50 2.22
N LYS A 116 -2.66 -2.58 1.27
CA LYS A 116 -1.58 -1.82 0.61
C LYS A 116 -0.42 -2.71 0.11
N GLY A 117 -0.75 -3.76 -0.64
CA GLY A 117 0.23 -4.71 -1.17
C GLY A 117 0.64 -5.84 -0.23
N ARG A 118 0.15 -5.85 1.02
CA ARG A 118 0.55 -6.81 2.04
C ARG A 118 -0.56 -7.81 2.29
N LEU A 119 -0.29 -9.09 2.08
CA LEU A 119 -1.16 -10.15 2.55
C LEU A 119 -0.83 -10.43 4.02
N VAL A 120 -1.74 -10.15 4.94
CA VAL A 120 -1.54 -10.30 6.39
C VAL A 120 -2.53 -11.32 6.94
N TYR A 121 -2.03 -12.26 7.73
CA TYR A 121 -2.80 -13.32 8.37
C TYR A 121 -3.00 -13.06 9.86
N PHE A 122 -4.09 -13.59 10.40
CA PHE A 122 -4.49 -13.39 11.79
C PHE A 122 -4.93 -14.71 12.43
N SER A 123 -4.92 -14.73 13.75
CA SER A 123 -5.41 -15.89 14.52
C SER A 123 -6.93 -15.90 14.69
N SER A 124 -7.62 -14.77 14.47
CA SER A 124 -9.07 -14.64 14.68
C SER A 124 -9.66 -13.42 13.95
N ALA A 125 -10.99 -13.40 13.82
CA ALA A 125 -11.73 -12.24 13.29
C ALA A 125 -11.53 -10.96 14.12
N ASP A 126 -11.42 -11.09 15.45
CA ASP A 126 -11.14 -9.94 16.33
C ASP A 126 -9.76 -9.34 16.06
N CYS A 127 -8.76 -10.17 15.76
CA CYS A 127 -7.44 -9.70 15.39
C CYS A 127 -7.47 -8.98 14.03
N LEU A 128 -8.18 -9.53 13.05
CA LEU A 128 -8.41 -8.87 11.76
C LEU A 128 -9.09 -7.50 11.95
N SER A 129 -10.12 -7.43 12.79
CA SER A 129 -10.83 -6.18 13.10
C SER A 129 -9.91 -5.13 13.73
N LYS A 130 -9.13 -5.52 14.75
CA LYS A 130 -8.13 -4.65 15.38
C LYS A 130 -7.09 -4.15 14.38
N PHE A 131 -6.61 -5.04 13.50
CA PHE A 131 -5.68 -4.66 12.45
C PHE A 131 -6.29 -3.60 11.53
N ASN A 132 -7.50 -3.80 11.02
CA ASN A 132 -8.16 -2.84 10.13
C ASN A 132 -8.38 -1.47 10.80
N ALA A 133 -8.58 -1.44 12.12
CA ALA A 133 -8.71 -0.18 12.87
C ALA A 133 -7.38 0.57 13.05
N SER A 134 -6.23 -0.13 13.03
CA SER A 134 -4.92 0.49 13.29
C SER A 134 -3.76 -0.25 12.61
N PRO A 135 -3.75 -0.34 11.27
CA PRO A 135 -2.87 -1.27 10.54
C PRO A 135 -1.39 -0.95 10.76
N ASN A 136 -1.00 0.32 10.75
CA ASN A 136 0.40 0.74 10.87
C ASN A 136 1.04 0.30 12.19
N ILE A 137 0.28 0.23 13.28
CA ILE A 137 0.78 -0.25 14.59
C ILE A 137 1.18 -1.71 14.48
N TYR A 138 0.36 -2.53 13.83
CA TYR A 138 0.57 -3.97 13.72
C TYR A 138 1.56 -4.35 12.61
N LEU A 139 1.68 -3.54 11.56
CA LEU A 139 2.75 -3.68 10.59
C LEU A 139 4.13 -3.53 11.25
N LYS A 140 4.30 -2.55 12.14
CA LYS A 140 5.54 -2.40 12.91
C LYS A 140 5.83 -3.61 13.82
N LYS A 141 4.81 -4.20 14.43
CA LYS A 141 4.97 -5.43 15.25
C LYS A 141 5.40 -6.65 14.44
N LEU A 142 5.06 -6.71 13.15
CA LEU A 142 5.56 -7.77 12.26
C LEU A 142 7.07 -7.65 12.05
N ASP A 143 7.58 -6.41 11.91
CA ASP A 143 9.03 -6.17 11.76
C ASP A 143 9.80 -6.61 13.03
N GLU A 144 9.26 -6.33 14.21
CA GLU A 144 9.84 -6.73 15.50
C GLU A 144 9.94 -8.25 15.63
N ALA A 145 8.92 -8.99 15.18
CA ALA A 145 8.90 -10.46 15.20
C ALA A 145 9.87 -11.09 14.19
N THR A 146 10.13 -10.45 13.06
CA THR A 146 11.16 -10.91 12.09
C THR A 146 12.57 -10.58 12.56
N ALA A 147 12.79 -9.43 13.18
CA ALA A 147 14.09 -9.01 13.67
C ALA A 147 14.60 -9.86 14.85
N SER A 148 13.70 -10.38 15.69
CA SER A 148 14.07 -11.24 16.82
C SER A 148 14.61 -12.60 16.40
N LYS A 149 14.31 -13.06 15.17
CA LYS A 149 14.71 -14.39 14.66
C LYS A 149 15.96 -14.40 13.78
N ALA A 150 16.43 -13.23 13.33
CA ALA A 150 17.68 -13.13 12.56
C ALA A 150 18.95 -13.17 13.44
N LYS A 151 18.81 -13.35 14.76
CA LYS A 151 19.89 -13.41 15.75
C LYS A 151 20.09 -14.79 16.37
N GLU A 152 19.37 -15.80 15.90
CA GLU A 152 19.43 -17.19 16.40
C GLU A 152 20.11 -18.10 15.36
#